data_AF-A0AAW4R0B1-F1
#
_entry.id   AF-A0AAW4R0B1-F1
#
_cell.length_a   1.000
_cell.length_b   1.000
_cell.length_c   1.000
_cell.angle_alpha   90.00
_cell.angle_beta   90.00
_cell.angle_gamma   90.00
#
_symmetry.space_group_name_H-M   'P 1'
#
loop_
_entity.id
_entity.type
_entity.pdbx_description
1 polymer ?
#
loop_
_entity_poly.entity_id
_entity_poly.type
_entity_poly.pdbx_seq_one_letter_code
_entity_poly.pdbx_strand_id
1 'polypeptide(L)'
;MEQISSNSSGSSDSSVNENSDEYLEEAEQNMLRAFDKIQKRYGWTDEYVLSIPYSRLMDLFSLIAREEQQEELNEWKKMAFIGFQTRQLEEGTTFNDYLQAFGLTDNQGDKESSYEMGEVWSKEECEAHVEQIMAHFQEDEDDEE
;
A
#
# COMPACT_ATOMS: atom_id res chain seq x y z
N MET A 1 12.25 -61.61 40.00
CA MET A 1 11.65 -61.70 38.65
C MET A 1 10.83 -60.45 38.46
N GLU A 2 11.47 -59.41 37.95
CA GLU A 2 10.82 -58.21 37.42
C GLU A 2 10.39 -58.51 35.99
N GLN A 3 9.16 -58.16 35.61
CA GLN A 3 8.85 -57.62 34.28
C GLN A 3 7.66 -56.67 34.41
N ILE A 4 7.99 -55.39 34.28
CA ILE A 4 7.10 -54.26 34.02
C ILE A 4 6.58 -54.37 32.59
N SER A 5 5.27 -54.56 32.41
CA SER A 5 4.66 -54.49 31.08
C SER A 5 4.62 -53.04 30.61
N SER A 6 5.34 -52.81 29.52
CA SER A 6 5.40 -51.59 28.73
C SER A 6 4.00 -51.15 28.28
N ASN A 7 3.63 -49.91 28.61
CA ASN A 7 2.59 -49.16 27.90
C ASN A 7 3.08 -47.72 27.72
N SER A 8 4.13 -47.55 26.91
CA SER A 8 4.51 -46.23 26.39
C SER A 8 3.61 -45.93 25.20
N SER A 9 2.41 -45.41 25.47
CA SER A 9 1.66 -44.64 24.49
C SER A 9 2.36 -43.30 24.32
N GLY A 10 3.43 -43.30 23.51
CA GLY A 10 3.99 -42.09 22.94
C GLY A 10 3.00 -41.55 21.92
N SER A 11 2.08 -40.71 22.40
CA SER A 11 1.29 -39.84 21.55
C SER A 11 2.26 -38.82 20.97
N SER A 12 2.74 -39.07 19.76
CA SER A 12 3.50 -38.11 18.98
C SER A 12 2.57 -36.93 18.68
N ASP A 13 2.78 -35.80 19.36
CA ASP A 13 2.17 -34.53 19.00
C ASP A 13 2.61 -34.15 17.57
N SER A 14 1.78 -34.47 16.58
CA SER A 14 1.99 -34.15 15.16
C SER A 14 1.57 -32.73 14.79
N SER A 15 1.03 -31.96 15.73
CA SER A 15 0.46 -30.62 15.49
C SER A 15 1.49 -29.52 15.28
N VAL A 16 2.78 -29.78 15.59
CA VAL A 16 3.85 -28.80 15.43
C VAL A 16 4.39 -28.75 14.00
N ASN A 17 4.16 -29.81 13.20
CA ASN A 17 4.74 -29.96 11.86
C ASN A 17 3.89 -29.31 10.76
N GLU A 18 2.56 -29.40 10.86
CA GLU A 18 1.64 -28.87 9.84
C GLU A 18 1.70 -27.34 9.73
N ASN A 19 1.82 -26.64 10.87
CA ASN A 19 1.94 -25.18 10.85
C ASN A 19 3.27 -24.72 10.25
N SER A 20 4.37 -25.47 10.45
CA SER A 20 5.69 -25.06 9.96
C SER A 20 5.81 -25.18 8.45
N ASP A 21 5.13 -26.15 7.83
CA ASP A 21 5.12 -26.33 6.38
C ASP A 21 4.32 -25.20 5.69
N GLU A 22 3.21 -24.75 6.29
CA GLU A 22 2.40 -23.64 5.78
C GLU A 22 3.19 -22.31 5.76
N TYR A 23 3.90 -21.99 6.84
CA TYR A 23 4.74 -20.77 6.90
C TYR A 23 5.87 -20.79 5.86
N LEU A 24 6.44 -21.96 5.56
CA LEU A 24 7.49 -22.09 4.56
C LEU A 24 6.94 -21.90 3.15
N GLU A 25 5.78 -22.47 2.84
CA GLU A 25 5.13 -22.30 1.55
C GLU A 25 4.71 -20.84 1.31
N GLU A 26 4.15 -20.17 2.32
CA GLU A 26 3.82 -18.74 2.23
C GLU A 26 5.06 -17.88 2.01
N ALA A 27 6.15 -18.15 2.73
CA ALA A 27 7.41 -17.44 2.57
C ALA A 27 8.00 -17.61 1.15
N GLU A 28 7.94 -18.82 0.60
CA GLU A 28 8.38 -19.11 -0.77
C GLU A 28 7.54 -18.34 -1.80
N GLN A 29 6.21 -18.38 -1.68
CA GLN A 29 5.31 -17.64 -2.57
C GLN A 29 5.53 -16.13 -2.48
N ASN A 30 5.73 -15.60 -1.27
CA ASN A 30 6.03 -14.19 -1.06
C ASN A 30 7.37 -13.78 -1.67
N MET A 31 8.39 -14.64 -1.59
CA MET A 31 9.66 -14.41 -2.29
C MET A 31 9.46 -14.38 -3.80
N LEU A 32 8.77 -15.37 -4.38
CA LEU A 32 8.52 -15.40 -5.83
C LEU A 32 7.78 -14.14 -6.32
N ARG A 33 6.74 -13.72 -5.60
CA ARG A 33 6.02 -12.47 -5.90
C ARG A 33 6.94 -11.25 -5.85
N ALA A 34 7.88 -11.23 -4.90
CA ALA A 34 8.84 -10.13 -4.77
C ALA A 34 9.87 -10.12 -5.91
N PHE A 35 10.29 -11.30 -6.40
CA PHE A 35 11.11 -11.42 -7.61
C PHE A 35 10.39 -10.85 -8.83
N ASP A 36 9.14 -11.26 -9.07
CA ASP A 36 8.32 -10.75 -10.18
C ASP A 36 8.22 -9.22 -10.16
N LYS A 37 8.05 -8.64 -8.96
CA LYS A 37 8.00 -7.18 -8.79
C LYS A 37 9.31 -6.51 -9.17
N ILE A 38 10.46 -7.06 -8.77
CA ILE A 38 11.77 -6.53 -9.16
C ILE A 38 11.93 -6.61 -10.68
N GLN A 39 11.61 -7.75 -11.29
CA GLN A 39 11.74 -7.94 -12.73
C GLN A 39 10.84 -7.00 -13.52
N LYS A 40 9.57 -6.89 -13.13
CA LYS A 40 8.60 -5.97 -13.75
C LYS A 40 9.06 -4.53 -13.68
N ARG A 41 9.69 -4.13 -12.57
CA ARG A 41 10.09 -2.74 -12.32
C ARG A 41 11.41 -2.35 -12.99
N TYR A 42 12.40 -3.23 -12.98
CA TYR A 42 13.75 -2.93 -13.45
C TYR A 42 14.13 -3.64 -14.75
N GLY A 43 13.30 -4.55 -15.26
CA GLY A 43 13.58 -5.34 -16.46
C GLY A 43 14.70 -6.36 -16.28
N TRP A 44 14.99 -6.77 -15.04
CA TRP A 44 16.07 -7.71 -14.73
C TRP A 44 15.65 -9.16 -15.01
N THR A 45 16.62 -10.00 -15.36
CA THR A 45 16.39 -11.46 -15.53
C THR A 45 16.50 -12.18 -14.19
N ASP A 46 15.94 -13.39 -14.10
CA ASP A 46 16.03 -14.24 -12.91
C ASP A 46 17.48 -14.45 -12.48
N GLU A 47 18.39 -14.72 -13.43
CA GLU A 47 19.79 -14.96 -13.13
C GLU A 47 20.44 -13.74 -12.49
N TYR A 48 20.06 -12.54 -12.93
CA TYR A 48 20.59 -11.32 -12.35
C TYR A 48 20.05 -11.11 -10.93
N VAL A 49 18.74 -11.26 -10.70
CA VAL A 49 18.15 -11.10 -9.36
C VAL A 49 18.74 -12.12 -8.38
N LEU A 50 18.91 -13.38 -8.80
CA LEU A 50 19.51 -14.44 -7.99
C LEU A 50 20.99 -14.20 -7.69
N SER A 51 21.69 -13.42 -8.50
CA SER A 51 23.10 -13.07 -8.27
C SER A 51 23.30 -11.96 -7.22
N ILE A 52 22.24 -11.26 -6.84
CA ILE A 52 22.30 -10.15 -5.88
C ILE A 52 22.54 -10.70 -4.46
N PRO A 53 23.40 -10.06 -3.65
CA PRO A 53 23.53 -10.42 -2.24
C PRO A 53 22.18 -10.35 -1.51
N TYR A 54 21.88 -11.36 -0.69
CA TYR A 54 20.60 -11.47 0.02
C TYR A 54 20.21 -10.19 0.79
N SER A 55 21.17 -9.53 1.46
CA SER A 55 20.92 -8.27 2.16
C SER A 55 20.38 -7.18 1.22
N ARG A 56 20.98 -7.06 0.04
CA ARG A 56 20.57 -6.08 -0.96
C ARG A 56 19.24 -6.44 -1.59
N LEU A 57 18.95 -7.73 -1.75
CA LEU A 57 17.65 -8.21 -2.20
C LEU A 57 16.54 -7.83 -1.20
N MET A 58 16.79 -8.02 0.10
CA MET A 58 15.86 -7.64 1.16
C MET A 58 15.65 -6.12 1.27
N ASP A 59 16.70 -5.32 1.05
CA ASP A 59 16.56 -3.87 0.93
C ASP A 59 15.64 -3.47 -0.23
N LEU A 60 15.78 -4.12 -1.39
CA LEU A 60 14.94 -3.87 -2.56
C LEU A 60 13.49 -4.24 -2.30
N PHE A 61 13.23 -5.39 -1.69
CA PHE A 61 11.87 -5.79 -1.29
C PHE A 61 11.25 -4.78 -0.32
N SER A 62 12.01 -4.36 0.68
CA SER A 62 11.55 -3.39 1.69
C SER A 62 11.28 -2.01 1.07
N LEU A 63 12.04 -1.61 0.06
CA LEU A 63 11.83 -0.36 -0.66
C LEU A 63 10.55 -0.42 -1.50
N ILE A 64 10.40 -1.48 -2.30
CA ILE A 64 9.22 -1.66 -3.17
C ILE A 64 7.95 -1.73 -2.35
N ALA A 65 7.94 -2.54 -1.28
CA ALA A 65 6.76 -2.69 -0.42
C ALA A 65 6.34 -1.37 0.23
N ARG A 66 7.31 -0.55 0.66
CA ARG A 66 7.02 0.77 1.26
C ARG A 66 6.44 1.74 0.25
N GLU A 67 6.96 1.74 -0.97
CA GLU A 67 6.44 2.61 -2.03
C GLU A 67 5.03 2.21 -2.46
N GLU A 68 4.74 0.91 -2.59
CA GLU A 68 3.38 0.41 -2.87
C GLU A 68 2.41 0.78 -1.75
N GLN A 69 2.82 0.61 -0.48
CA GLN A 69 2.01 1.01 0.66
C GLN A 69 1.74 2.51 0.67
N GLN A 70 2.73 3.33 0.31
CA GLN A 70 2.56 4.79 0.22
C GLN A 70 1.62 5.18 -0.92
N GLU A 71 1.71 4.52 -2.06
CA GLU A 71 0.81 4.73 -3.20
C GLU A 71 -0.64 4.38 -2.83
N GLU A 72 -0.86 3.21 -2.23
CA GLU A 72 -2.17 2.79 -1.76
C GLU A 72 -2.74 3.77 -0.71
N LEU A 73 -1.92 4.19 0.25
CA LEU A 73 -2.32 5.17 1.26
C LEU A 73 -2.69 6.52 0.63
N ASN A 74 -1.96 6.96 -0.40
CA ASN A 74 -2.30 8.17 -1.14
C ASN A 74 -3.63 8.03 -1.90
N GLU A 75 -3.91 6.86 -2.48
CA GLU A 75 -5.21 6.57 -3.10
C GLU A 75 -6.33 6.63 -2.07
N TRP A 76 -6.15 6.00 -0.90
CA TRP A 76 -7.12 6.07 0.19
C TRP A 76 -7.33 7.51 0.69
N LYS A 77 -6.27 8.33 0.79
CA LYS A 77 -6.39 9.76 1.12
C LYS A 77 -7.21 10.52 0.07
N LYS A 78 -7.02 10.25 -1.22
CA LYS A 78 -7.84 10.85 -2.30
C LYS A 78 -9.32 10.45 -2.17
N MET A 79 -9.59 9.18 -1.91
CA MET A 79 -10.96 8.70 -1.70
C MET A 79 -11.59 9.31 -0.44
N ALA A 80 -10.81 9.43 0.63
CA ALA A 80 -11.23 10.11 1.85
C ALA A 80 -11.53 11.60 1.61
N PHE A 81 -10.76 12.28 0.75
CA PHE A 81 -11.02 13.67 0.39
C PHE A 81 -12.39 13.83 -0.29
N ILE A 82 -12.75 12.95 -1.21
CA ILE A 82 -14.09 12.94 -1.82
C ILE A 82 -15.17 12.73 -0.74
N GLY A 83 -14.94 11.80 0.19
CA GLY A 83 -15.84 11.56 1.32
C GLY A 83 -15.97 12.75 2.27
N PHE A 84 -14.88 13.51 2.47
CA PHE A 84 -14.86 14.72 3.29
C PHE A 84 -15.68 15.85 2.64
N GLN A 85 -15.51 16.08 1.34
CA GLN A 85 -16.23 17.13 0.60
C GLN A 85 -17.74 16.86 0.49
N THR A 86 -18.14 15.58 0.42
CA THR A 86 -19.54 15.19 0.20
C THR A 86 -20.35 14.99 1.48
N ARG A 87 -19.69 14.95 2.65
CA ARG A 87 -20.37 14.75 3.94
C ARG A 87 -20.66 16.08 4.63
N GLN A 88 -21.84 16.16 5.25
CA GLN A 88 -22.13 17.21 6.23
C GLN A 88 -21.49 16.80 7.56
N LEU A 89 -20.23 17.18 7.75
CA LEU A 89 -19.47 16.97 8.98
C LEU A 89 -19.81 18.07 10.01
N GLU A 90 -19.46 17.81 11.27
CA GLU A 90 -19.60 18.81 12.34
C GLU A 90 -18.78 20.06 12.02
N GLU A 91 -19.33 21.23 12.33
CA GLU A 91 -18.72 22.52 12.04
C GLU A 91 -17.35 22.63 12.74
N GLY A 92 -16.29 22.84 11.95
CA GLY A 92 -14.91 22.90 12.43
C GLY A 92 -14.10 21.60 12.30
N THR A 93 -14.68 20.50 11.80
CA THR A 93 -13.92 19.27 11.51
C THR A 93 -12.95 19.51 10.34
N THR A 94 -11.65 19.33 10.56
CA THR A 94 -10.65 19.46 9.48
C THR A 94 -10.52 18.15 8.70
N PHE A 95 -9.95 18.24 7.50
CA PHE A 95 -9.63 17.04 6.72
C PHE A 95 -8.62 16.13 7.44
N ASN A 96 -7.70 16.69 8.23
CA ASN A 96 -6.75 15.89 9.00
C ASN A 96 -7.46 15.09 10.10
N ASP A 97 -8.39 15.71 10.85
CA ASP A 97 -9.20 15.01 11.85
C ASP A 97 -10.00 13.87 11.21
N TYR A 98 -10.52 14.11 10.00
CA TYR A 98 -11.19 13.10 9.20
C TYR A 98 -10.23 11.95 8.83
N LEU A 99 -9.04 12.23 8.27
CA LEU A 99 -8.04 11.20 7.97
C LEU A 99 -7.60 10.42 9.21
N GLN A 100 -7.46 11.09 10.35
CA GLN A 100 -7.07 10.48 11.61
C GLN A 100 -8.12 9.48 12.09
N ALA A 101 -9.40 9.82 11.98
CA ALA A 101 -10.50 8.90 12.31
C ALA A 101 -10.50 7.62 11.46
N PHE A 102 -10.01 7.69 10.21
CA PHE A 102 -9.85 6.53 9.32
C PHE A 102 -8.49 5.84 9.41
N GLY A 103 -7.58 6.31 10.27
CA GLY A 103 -6.23 5.74 10.38
C GLY A 103 -5.37 5.97 9.12
N LEU A 104 -5.72 6.97 8.31
CA LEU A 104 -5.01 7.32 7.07
C LEU A 104 -3.97 8.45 7.28
N THR A 105 -3.71 8.80 8.53
CA THR A 105 -2.61 9.72 8.85
C THR A 105 -1.29 8.98 8.82
N ASP A 106 -0.25 9.66 8.37
CA ASP A 106 1.09 9.08 8.38
C ASP A 106 1.50 8.92 9.84
N ASN A 107 1.54 7.68 10.34
CA ASN A 107 2.20 7.36 11.61
C ASN A 107 3.71 7.50 11.39
N GLN A 108 4.22 8.72 11.23
CA GLN A 108 5.64 8.98 11.02
C GLN A 108 6.09 10.16 11.87
N GLY A 109 6.56 9.83 13.08
CA GLY A 109 7.80 10.43 13.53
C GLY A 109 8.94 9.92 12.66
N ASP A 110 9.07 10.43 11.44
CA ASP A 110 10.36 10.53 10.73
C ASP A 110 10.20 11.29 9.40
N LYS A 111 10.78 12.49 9.41
CA LYS A 111 11.24 13.31 8.27
C LYS A 111 10.20 13.75 7.25
N GLU A 112 9.73 14.98 7.48
CA GLU A 112 9.63 16.07 6.48
C GLU A 112 9.64 15.61 5.02
N SER A 113 8.55 15.00 4.57
CA SER A 113 8.07 15.29 3.23
C SER A 113 7.32 16.59 3.36
N SER A 114 7.97 17.70 2.97
CA SER A 114 7.28 18.95 2.71
C SER A 114 6.36 18.73 1.51
N TYR A 115 5.22 18.10 1.74
CA TYR A 115 4.08 18.22 0.83
C TYR A 115 3.71 19.70 0.87
N GLU A 116 4.17 20.42 -0.15
CA GLU A 116 3.69 21.75 -0.49
C GLU A 116 2.17 21.62 -0.56
N MET A 117 1.52 22.16 0.47
CA MET A 117 0.09 22.16 0.59
C MET A 117 -0.39 23.05 -0.56
N GLY A 118 -0.74 22.42 -1.68
CA GLY A 118 -1.23 23.13 -2.86
C GLY A 118 -2.31 24.11 -2.44
N GLU A 119 -2.31 25.30 -3.05
CA GLU A 119 -3.26 26.35 -2.73
C GLU A 119 -4.68 25.78 -2.64
N VAL A 120 -5.27 25.88 -1.46
CA VAL A 120 -6.66 25.50 -1.23
C VAL A 120 -7.51 26.59 -1.87
N TRP A 121 -8.00 26.32 -3.07
CA TRP A 121 -8.89 27.23 -3.78
C TRP A 121 -10.23 27.37 -3.06
N SER A 122 -10.76 28.58 -3.04
CA SER A 122 -12.12 28.84 -2.60
C SER A 122 -13.12 28.13 -3.53
N LYS A 123 -14.35 27.96 -3.08
CA LYS A 123 -15.41 27.35 -3.90
C LYS A 123 -15.58 28.09 -5.22
N GLU A 124 -15.55 29.41 -5.16
CA GLU A 124 -15.70 30.30 -6.33
C GLU A 124 -14.52 30.14 -7.31
N GLU A 125 -13.30 29.96 -6.80
CA GLU A 125 -12.10 29.73 -7.62
C GLU A 125 -12.13 28.37 -8.32
N CYS A 126 -12.61 27.33 -7.62
CA CYS A 126 -12.84 26.01 -8.21
C CYS A 126 -13.92 26.03 -9.30
N GLU A 127 -15.05 26.70 -9.05
CA GLU A 127 -16.15 26.84 -10.02
C GLU A 127 -15.69 27.60 -11.27
N ALA A 128 -14.97 28.72 -11.11
CA ALA A 128 -14.43 29.48 -12.23
C ALA A 128 -13.41 28.68 -13.07
N HIS A 129 -12.55 27.89 -12.43
CA HIS A 129 -11.59 27.04 -13.13
C HIS A 129 -12.28 25.89 -13.90
N VAL A 130 -13.34 25.30 -13.33
CA VAL A 130 -14.14 24.27 -14.02
C VAL A 130 -14.88 24.87 -15.21
N GLU A 131 -15.46 26.07 -15.07
CA GLU A 131 -16.09 26.79 -16.18
C GLU A 131 -15.10 27.10 -17.31
N GLN A 132 -13.86 27.49 -16.97
CA GLN A 132 -12.79 27.70 -17.94
C GLN A 132 -12.41 26.43 -18.69
N ILE A 133 -12.30 25.30 -17.98
CA ILE A 133 -12.04 23.99 -18.62
C ILE A 133 -13.20 23.62 -19.54
N MET A 134 -14.44 23.76 -19.08
CA MET A 134 -15.62 23.44 -19.90
C MET A 134 -15.71 24.31 -21.15
N ALA A 135 -15.38 25.61 -21.05
CA ALA A 135 -15.34 26.51 -22.20
C ALA A 135 -14.27 26.10 -23.22
N HIS A 136 -13.08 25.69 -22.76
CA HIS A 136 -12.01 25.21 -23.65
C HIS A 136 -12.45 23.98 -24.47
N PHE A 137 -13.27 23.09 -23.90
CA PHE A 137 -13.77 21.91 -24.64
C PHE A 137 -15.01 22.21 -25.49
N GLN A 138 -15.64 23.38 -25.34
CA GLN A 138 -16.80 23.79 -26.13
C GLN A 138 -16.39 24.62 -27.37
N GLU A 139 -15.25 25.30 -27.34
CA GLU A 139 -14.73 26.06 -28.50
C GLU A 139 -14.14 25.15 -29.60
N ASP A 140 -13.80 23.89 -29.30
CA ASP A 140 -13.21 22.94 -30.26
C ASP A 140 -14.25 22.21 -31.15
N GLU A 141 -15.56 22.38 -30.95
CA GLU A 141 -16.62 21.74 -31.76
C GLU A 141 -17.27 22.67 -32.82
N ASP A 142 -16.93 23.96 -32.87
CA ASP A 142 -17.59 24.95 -33.75
C ASP A 142 -16.74 25.41 -34.97
N ASP A 143 -15.51 24.89 -35.15
CA ASP A 143 -14.60 25.25 -36.26
C ASP A 143 -14.48 24.15 -37.35
N GLU A 144 -15.60 23.49 -37.70
CA GLU A 144 -15.74 22.75 -38.98
C GLU A 144 -16.80 23.40 -39.89
N GLU A 145 -16.45 24.51 -40.55
CA GLU A 145 -17.06 24.96 -41.83
C GLU A 145 -16.05 24.96 -42.98
#